data_AF-A0A1I7SMK4-F1
#
_entry.id   AF-A0A1I7SMK4-F1
#
_cell.length_a   1.000
_cell.length_b   1.000
_cell.length_c   1.000
_cell.angle_alpha   90.00
_cell.angle_beta   90.00
_cell.angle_gamma   90.00
#
_symmetry.space_group_name_H-M   'P 1'
#
loop_
_entity.id
_entity.type
_entity.pdbx_description
1 polymer ?
#
loop_
_entity_poly.entity_id
_entity_poly.type
_entity_poly.pdbx_seq_one_letter_code
_entity_poly.pdbx_strand_id
1 'polypeptide(L)'
;MKRTQQTSSRSVTTKKLIVSDYRRSLKNNIRSLSDNLTHILHASKVPLEESASKPSSSGLMADHFTLGNEVVSRTALMARAADELLKLTNSIREFLILRDFNFISQATETTQENAKTELDAMFEDYDKFRLELANVSADIDAELSDNFGLKG
;
A
#
# COMPACT_ATOMS: atom_id res chain seq x y z
N MET A 1 8.37 -16.82 -21.75
CA MET A 1 8.60 -15.46 -21.18
C MET A 1 7.43 -14.46 -21.36
N LYS A 2 6.22 -14.83 -21.80
CA LYS A 2 5.10 -13.87 -22.00
C LYS A 2 4.14 -13.69 -20.80
N ARG A 3 4.19 -14.53 -19.76
CA ARG A 3 3.22 -14.51 -18.64
C ARG A 3 3.48 -13.41 -17.59
N THR A 4 4.72 -12.96 -17.43
CA THR A 4 5.12 -12.05 -16.34
C THR A 4 4.80 -10.57 -16.61
N GLN A 5 4.75 -10.12 -17.88
CA GLN A 5 4.46 -8.73 -18.22
C GLN A 5 2.96 -8.38 -18.14
N GLN A 6 2.08 -9.34 -18.39
CA GLN A 6 0.63 -9.10 -18.43
C GLN A 6 0.01 -8.99 -17.02
N THR A 7 0.59 -9.66 -16.01
CA THR A 7 0.16 -9.57 -14.61
C THR A 7 0.61 -8.24 -13.96
N SER A 8 1.80 -7.76 -14.31
CA SER A 8 2.36 -6.47 -13.89
C SER A 8 1.48 -5.29 -14.29
N SER A 9 1.08 -5.20 -15.57
CA SER A 9 0.24 -4.10 -16.08
C SER A 9 -1.15 -4.06 -15.45
N ARG A 10 -1.78 -5.24 -15.26
CA ARG A 10 -3.07 -5.36 -14.57
C ARG A 10 -2.98 -4.93 -13.11
N SER A 11 -1.90 -5.31 -12.42
CA SER A 11 -1.61 -4.87 -11.04
C SER A 11 -1.45 -3.35 -10.94
N VAL A 12 -0.75 -2.72 -11.89
CA VAL A 12 -0.58 -1.25 -11.94
C VAL A 12 -1.91 -0.53 -12.17
N THR A 13 -2.76 -1.04 -13.05
CA THR A 13 -4.09 -0.47 -13.31
C THR A 13 -4.97 -0.56 -12.06
N THR A 14 -5.00 -1.72 -11.38
CA THR A 14 -5.75 -1.88 -10.12
C THR A 14 -5.23 -0.92 -9.03
N LYS A 15 -3.91 -0.72 -8.91
CA LYS A 15 -3.33 0.25 -7.97
C LYS A 15 -3.79 1.69 -8.25
N LYS A 16 -3.79 2.11 -9.51
CA LYS A 16 -4.26 3.45 -9.90
C LYS A 16 -5.74 3.66 -9.58
N LEU A 17 -6.56 2.64 -9.80
CA LEU A 17 -7.98 2.68 -9.46
C LEU A 17 -8.19 2.82 -7.94
N ILE A 18 -7.50 2.01 -7.13
CA ILE A 18 -7.56 2.08 -5.66
C ILE A 18 -7.17 3.48 -5.15
N VAL A 19 -6.06 4.04 -5.65
CA VAL A 19 -5.62 5.40 -5.24
C VAL A 19 -6.62 6.47 -5.68
N SER A 20 -7.21 6.33 -6.88
CA SER A 20 -8.26 7.22 -7.35
C SER A 20 -9.48 7.19 -6.45
N ASP A 21 -9.90 6.00 -6.01
CA ASP A 21 -11.04 5.83 -5.10
C ASP A 21 -10.77 6.42 -3.71
N TYR A 22 -9.54 6.24 -3.19
CA TYR A 22 -9.12 6.88 -1.95
C TYR A 22 -9.16 8.41 -2.05
N ARG A 23 -8.65 8.98 -3.15
CA ARG A 23 -8.70 10.43 -3.39
C ARG A 23 -10.13 10.95 -3.49
N ARG A 24 -11.02 10.20 -4.16
CA ARG A 24 -12.44 10.53 -4.27
C ARG A 24 -13.12 10.49 -2.90
N SER A 25 -12.90 9.43 -2.12
CA SER A 25 -13.45 9.27 -0.78
C SER A 25 -13.02 10.40 0.16
N LEU A 26 -11.71 10.74 0.17
CA LEU A 26 -11.17 11.85 0.94
C LEU A 26 -11.88 13.17 0.60
N LYS A 27 -11.95 13.51 -0.69
CA LYS A 27 -12.57 14.75 -1.16
C LYS A 27 -14.04 14.83 -0.77
N ASN A 28 -14.78 13.73 -0.94
CA ASN A 28 -16.21 13.69 -0.64
C ASN A 28 -16.47 13.85 0.87
N ASN A 29 -15.71 13.16 1.72
CA ASN A 29 -15.91 13.22 3.16
C ASN A 29 -15.48 14.58 3.75
N ILE A 30 -14.37 15.17 3.28
CA ILE A 30 -13.98 16.54 3.68
C ILE A 30 -15.05 17.56 3.28
N ARG A 31 -15.58 17.45 2.05
CA ARG A 31 -16.66 18.33 1.60
C ARG A 31 -17.91 18.16 2.46
N SER A 32 -18.31 16.92 2.76
CA SER A 32 -19.46 16.65 3.63
C SER A 32 -19.30 17.30 5.01
N LEU A 33 -18.10 17.23 5.61
CA LEU A 33 -17.81 17.91 6.88
C LEU A 33 -17.97 19.43 6.76
N SER A 34 -17.35 20.03 5.74
CA SER A 34 -17.39 21.47 5.52
C SER A 34 -18.81 21.98 5.27
N ASP A 35 -19.52 21.36 4.33
CA ASP A 35 -20.85 21.82 3.92
C ASP A 35 -21.84 21.71 5.08
N ASN A 36 -21.85 20.57 5.81
CA ASN A 36 -22.73 20.40 6.96
C ASN A 36 -22.43 21.38 8.09
N LEU A 37 -21.15 21.67 8.36
CA LEU A 37 -20.77 22.69 9.34
C LEU A 37 -21.27 24.08 8.92
N THR A 38 -21.06 24.46 7.65
CA THR A 38 -21.54 25.73 7.10
C THR A 38 -23.06 25.84 7.25
N HIS A 39 -23.81 24.78 6.97
CA HIS A 39 -25.26 24.78 7.15
C HIS A 39 -25.68 24.92 8.62
N ILE A 40 -25.01 24.23 9.55
CA ILE A 40 -25.28 24.39 11.00
C ILE A 40 -25.04 25.84 11.43
N LEU A 41 -23.95 26.47 10.95
CA LEU A 41 -23.64 27.87 11.27
C LEU A 41 -24.69 28.84 10.71
N HIS A 42 -25.17 28.62 9.48
CA HIS A 42 -26.25 29.42 8.91
C HIS A 42 -27.56 29.26 9.68
N ALA A 43 -27.91 28.02 10.04
CA ALA A 43 -29.10 27.68 10.83
C ALA A 43 -29.06 28.28 12.25
N SER A 44 -27.87 28.38 12.85
CA SER A 44 -27.69 28.89 14.22
C SER A 44 -27.70 30.42 14.32
N LYS A 45 -27.76 31.14 13.20
CA LYS A 45 -27.70 32.61 13.19
C LYS A 45 -29.04 33.19 13.64
N VAL A 46 -29.08 33.72 14.86
CA VAL A 46 -30.25 34.43 15.41
C VAL A 46 -30.43 35.77 14.68
N PRO A 47 -31.61 36.06 14.09
CA PRO A 47 -31.92 37.39 13.55
C PRO A 47 -31.97 38.41 14.70
N LEU A 48 -31.14 39.45 14.64
CA LEU A 48 -31.05 40.49 15.67
C LEU A 48 -32.30 41.40 15.72
N GLU A 49 -33.14 41.39 14.69
CA GLU A 49 -34.24 42.37 14.47
C GLU A 49 -35.65 41.85 14.81
N GLU A 50 -35.84 40.55 15.04
CA GLU A 50 -37.19 39.99 15.25
C GLU A 50 -37.68 40.06 16.71
N SER A 51 -36.90 40.72 17.58
CA SER A 51 -37.22 40.86 19.01
C SER A 51 -38.20 42.00 19.33
N ALA A 52 -38.67 42.78 18.35
CA ALA A 52 -39.46 43.99 18.60
C ALA A 52 -40.94 43.93 18.18
N SER A 53 -41.43 42.88 17.52
CA SER A 53 -42.87 42.86 17.16
C SER A 53 -43.52 41.48 17.00
N LYS A 54 -44.34 41.16 18.02
CA LYS A 54 -45.51 40.26 18.11
C LYS A 54 -45.32 38.81 18.62
N PRO A 55 -46.24 38.36 19.51
CA PRO A 55 -46.23 37.01 20.06
C PRO A 55 -47.03 36.04 19.17
N SER A 56 -46.35 35.07 18.58
CA SER A 56 -46.95 33.81 18.12
C SER A 56 -46.17 32.68 18.78
N SER A 57 -46.53 32.35 20.02
CA SER A 57 -45.84 31.35 20.84
C SER A 57 -45.96 29.91 20.31
N SER A 58 -46.87 29.66 19.36
CA SER A 58 -47.08 28.32 18.79
C SER A 58 -46.27 28.04 17.52
N GLY A 59 -45.94 29.05 16.72
CA GLY A 59 -45.13 28.90 15.50
C GLY A 59 -43.62 28.82 15.80
N LEU A 60 -43.16 29.64 16.74
CA LEU A 60 -41.76 29.69 17.16
C LEU A 60 -41.25 28.37 17.76
N MET A 61 -42.13 27.61 18.43
CA MET A 61 -41.78 26.30 18.98
C MET A 61 -41.57 25.26 17.87
N ALA A 62 -42.46 25.22 16.87
CA ALA A 62 -42.34 24.30 15.74
C ALA A 62 -41.07 24.57 14.93
N ASP A 63 -40.75 25.84 14.67
CA ASP A 63 -39.53 26.26 13.98
C ASP A 63 -38.26 25.94 14.80
N HIS A 64 -38.33 26.06 16.12
CA HIS A 64 -37.21 25.68 16.99
C HIS A 64 -36.96 24.16 17.01
N PHE A 65 -38.03 23.34 17.02
CA PHE A 65 -37.91 21.88 16.96
C PHE A 65 -37.39 21.37 15.60
N THR A 66 -37.84 21.95 14.50
CA THR A 66 -37.36 21.60 13.15
C THR A 66 -35.89 21.99 12.97
N LEU A 67 -35.49 23.15 13.47
CA LEU A 67 -34.09 23.60 13.48
C LEU A 67 -33.19 22.66 14.28
N GLY A 68 -33.62 22.28 15.49
CA GLY A 68 -32.88 21.32 16.33
C GLY A 68 -32.69 19.97 15.63
N ASN A 69 -33.74 19.45 14.99
CA ASN A 69 -33.67 18.20 14.24
C ASN A 69 -32.73 18.28 13.03
N GLU A 70 -32.71 19.41 12.33
CA GLU A 70 -31.77 19.63 11.21
C GLU A 70 -30.32 19.64 11.70
N VAL A 71 -30.01 20.37 12.77
CA VAL A 71 -28.66 20.44 13.34
C VAL A 71 -28.19 19.06 13.81
N VAL A 72 -29.05 18.30 14.48
CA VAL A 72 -28.74 16.93 14.92
C VAL A 72 -28.46 16.03 13.71
N SER A 73 -29.29 16.07 12.67
CA SER A 73 -29.10 15.29 11.45
C SER A 73 -27.78 15.61 10.75
N ARG A 74 -27.46 16.91 10.60
CA ARG A 74 -26.20 17.36 10.00
C ARG A 74 -24.99 16.95 10.82
N THR A 75 -25.08 17.04 12.15
CA THR A 75 -24.02 16.58 13.06
C THR A 75 -23.79 15.07 12.91
N ALA A 76 -24.85 14.28 12.77
CA ALA A 76 -24.73 12.84 12.51
C ALA A 76 -24.05 12.55 11.16
N LEU A 77 -24.35 13.31 10.10
CA LEU A 77 -23.67 13.20 8.80
C LEU A 77 -22.18 13.55 8.90
N MET A 78 -21.83 14.56 9.71
CA MET A 78 -20.44 14.90 9.98
C MET A 78 -19.71 13.78 10.73
N ALA A 79 -20.32 13.22 11.78
CA ALA A 79 -19.75 12.10 12.53
C ALA A 79 -19.50 10.88 11.61
N ARG A 80 -20.44 10.59 10.72
CA ARG A 80 -20.27 9.53 9.70
C ARG A 80 -19.11 9.83 8.75
N ALA A 81 -19.00 11.06 8.24
CA ALA A 81 -17.90 11.44 7.35
C ALA A 81 -16.54 11.33 8.06
N ALA A 82 -16.47 11.66 9.35
CA ALA A 82 -15.26 11.48 10.15
C ALA A 82 -14.89 10.00 10.34
N ASP A 83 -15.86 9.12 10.61
CA ASP A 83 -15.64 7.68 10.68
C ASP A 83 -15.15 7.09 9.34
N GLU A 84 -15.72 7.53 8.22
CA GLU A 84 -15.26 7.13 6.88
C GLU A 84 -13.82 7.60 6.59
N LEU A 85 -13.40 8.77 7.09
CA LEU A 85 -12.01 9.21 7.00
C LEU A 85 -11.06 8.37 7.85
N LEU A 86 -11.51 7.91 9.03
CA LEU A 86 -10.74 7.00 9.87
C LEU A 86 -10.56 5.63 9.18
N LYS A 87 -11.63 5.07 8.62
CA LYS A 87 -11.56 3.84 7.80
C LYS A 87 -10.62 4.01 6.62
N LEU A 88 -10.74 5.12 5.88
CA LEU A 88 -9.85 5.43 4.76
C LEU A 88 -8.38 5.46 5.19
N THR A 89 -8.07 6.03 6.36
CA THR A 89 -6.72 6.05 6.91
C THR A 89 -6.19 4.64 7.14
N ASN A 90 -7.00 3.73 7.69
CA ASN A 90 -6.62 2.34 7.89
C ASN A 90 -6.41 1.61 6.56
N SER A 91 -7.31 1.80 5.58
CA SER A 91 -7.16 1.22 4.24
C SER A 91 -5.88 1.70 3.53
N ILE A 92 -5.50 2.97 3.70
CA ILE A 92 -4.24 3.49 3.17
C ILE A 92 -3.04 2.80 3.84
N ARG A 93 -3.06 2.62 5.18
CA ARG A 93 -2.00 1.91 5.90
C ARG A 93 -1.86 0.48 5.40
N GLU A 94 -2.96 -0.26 5.30
CA GLU A 94 -2.96 -1.64 4.77
C GLU A 94 -2.40 -1.69 3.35
N PHE A 95 -2.83 -0.79 2.47
CA PHE A 95 -2.34 -0.71 1.09
C PHE A 95 -0.83 -0.45 1.02
N LEU A 96 -0.28 0.37 1.91
CA LEU A 96 1.16 0.66 1.97
C LEU A 96 1.94 -0.52 2.56
N ILE A 97 1.51 -1.03 3.72
CA ILE A 97 2.17 -2.14 4.43
C ILE A 97 2.23 -3.39 3.54
N LEU A 98 1.10 -3.81 2.97
CA LEU A 98 1.05 -5.00 2.13
C LEU A 98 1.92 -4.84 0.87
N ARG A 99 2.09 -3.63 0.37
CA ARG A 99 2.91 -3.37 -0.82
C ARG A 99 4.40 -3.37 -0.50
N ASP A 100 4.80 -2.82 0.64
CA ASP A 100 6.20 -2.82 1.06
C ASP A 100 6.69 -4.26 1.28
N PHE A 101 5.87 -5.13 1.88
CA PHE A 101 6.20 -6.54 2.01
C PHE A 101 6.31 -7.26 0.66
N ASN A 102 5.38 -7.03 -0.28
CA ASN A 102 5.47 -7.65 -1.61
C ASN A 102 6.71 -7.21 -2.38
N PHE A 103 7.09 -5.93 -2.29
CA PHE A 103 8.31 -5.43 -2.93
C PHE A 103 9.56 -6.06 -2.32
N ILE A 104 9.63 -6.11 -0.98
CA ILE A 104 10.75 -6.73 -0.26
C ILE A 104 10.84 -8.22 -0.57
N SER A 105 9.73 -8.95 -0.63
CA SER A 105 9.70 -10.37 -1.01
C SER A 105 10.25 -10.58 -2.42
N GLN A 106 9.81 -9.80 -3.41
CA GLN A 106 10.31 -9.91 -4.78
C GLN A 106 11.80 -9.57 -4.90
N ALA A 107 12.25 -8.53 -4.20
CA ALA A 107 13.65 -8.15 -4.18
C ALA A 107 14.52 -9.24 -3.53
N THR A 108 14.04 -9.83 -2.43
CA THR A 108 14.69 -10.96 -1.75
C THR A 108 14.76 -12.18 -2.65
N GLU A 109 13.65 -12.58 -3.28
CA GLU A 109 13.59 -13.71 -4.22
C GLU A 109 14.58 -13.52 -5.39
N THR A 110 14.62 -12.32 -5.98
CA THR A 110 15.56 -12.00 -7.08
C THR A 110 17.01 -12.08 -6.61
N THR A 111 17.30 -11.54 -5.43
CA THR A 111 18.66 -11.58 -4.85
C THR A 111 19.09 -13.01 -4.56
N GLN A 112 18.17 -13.83 -4.03
CA GLN A 112 18.40 -15.24 -3.77
C GLN A 112 18.63 -16.03 -5.06
N GLU A 113 17.86 -15.76 -6.12
CA GLU A 113 18.06 -16.40 -7.43
C GLU A 113 19.42 -16.05 -8.01
N ASN A 114 19.81 -14.77 -7.98
CA ASN A 114 21.13 -14.34 -8.45
C ASN A 114 22.28 -14.99 -7.65
N ALA A 115 22.17 -15.01 -6.31
CA ALA A 115 23.17 -15.62 -5.45
C ALA A 115 23.29 -17.13 -5.72
N LYS A 116 22.17 -17.81 -5.99
CA LYS A 116 22.18 -19.22 -6.38
C LYS A 116 22.89 -19.42 -7.72
N THR A 117 22.61 -18.60 -8.73
CA THR A 117 23.29 -18.67 -10.03
C THR A 117 24.78 -18.44 -9.91
N GLU A 118 25.21 -17.48 -9.08
CA GLU A 118 26.62 -17.22 -8.82
C GLU A 118 27.30 -18.41 -8.12
N LEU A 119 26.61 -19.02 -7.16
CA LEU A 119 27.11 -20.20 -6.46
C LEU A 119 27.23 -21.41 -7.40
N ASP A 120 26.23 -21.64 -8.26
CA ASP A 120 26.26 -22.72 -9.26
C ASP A 120 27.46 -22.52 -10.22
N ALA A 121 27.74 -21.29 -10.66
CA ALA A 121 28.91 -20.98 -11.48
C ALA A 121 30.24 -21.22 -10.74
N MET A 122 30.33 -20.85 -9.46
CA MET A 122 31.53 -21.15 -8.65
C MET A 122 31.75 -22.66 -8.48
N PHE A 123 30.68 -23.46 -8.36
CA PHE A 123 30.81 -24.91 -8.29
C PHE A 123 31.33 -25.49 -9.61
N GLU A 124 30.86 -25.00 -10.76
CA GLU A 124 31.36 -25.42 -12.08
C GLU A 124 32.86 -25.11 -12.24
N ASP A 125 33.30 -23.90 -11.86
CA ASP A 125 34.70 -23.51 -11.91
C ASP A 125 35.58 -24.38 -10.98
N TYR A 126 35.08 -24.64 -9.77
CA TYR A 126 35.78 -25.50 -8.80
C TYR A 126 35.91 -26.95 -9.30
N ASP A 127 34.85 -27.50 -9.87
CA ASP A 127 34.87 -28.86 -10.42
C ASP A 127 35.85 -28.97 -11.59
N LYS A 128 35.90 -27.96 -12.47
CA LYS A 128 36.86 -27.88 -13.55
C LYS A 128 38.30 -27.85 -13.02
N PHE A 129 38.57 -26.98 -12.06
CA PHE A 129 39.90 -26.88 -11.43
C PHE A 129 40.32 -28.19 -10.77
N ARG A 130 39.40 -28.86 -10.07
CA ARG A 130 39.66 -30.16 -9.44
C ARG A 130 40.02 -31.22 -10.49
N LEU A 131 39.39 -31.20 -11.65
CA LEU A 131 39.66 -32.11 -12.76
C LEU A 131 41.03 -31.85 -13.39
N GLU A 132 41.39 -30.58 -13.59
CA GLU A 132 42.72 -30.18 -14.03
C GLU A 132 43.81 -30.65 -13.06
N LEU A 133 43.60 -30.47 -11.75
CA LEU A 133 44.55 -30.91 -10.72
C LEU A 133 44.71 -32.45 -10.72
N ALA A 134 43.62 -33.19 -10.91
CA ALA A 134 43.66 -34.65 -11.01
C ALA A 134 44.45 -35.11 -12.25
N ASN A 135 44.31 -34.42 -13.39
CA ASN A 135 45.07 -34.72 -14.59
C ASN A 135 46.57 -34.46 -14.37
N VAL A 136 46.93 -33.30 -13.79
CA VAL A 136 48.33 -32.98 -13.49
C VAL A 136 48.95 -34.00 -12.54
N SER A 137 48.21 -34.47 -11.53
CA SER A 137 48.68 -35.54 -10.63
C SER A 137 48.97 -36.83 -11.40
N ALA A 138 48.05 -37.23 -12.29
CA ALA A 138 48.23 -38.44 -13.09
C ALA A 138 49.42 -38.33 -14.06
N ASP A 139 49.64 -37.15 -14.65
CA ASP A 139 50.79 -36.88 -15.52
C ASP A 139 52.11 -37.00 -14.73
N ILE A 140 52.16 -36.44 -13.51
CA ILE A 140 53.33 -36.55 -12.62
C ILE A 140 53.59 -38.01 -12.25
N ASP A 141 52.57 -38.76 -11.88
CA ASP A 141 52.70 -40.18 -11.51
C ASP A 141 53.22 -41.02 -12.68
N ALA A 142 52.75 -40.74 -13.91
CA ALA A 142 53.23 -41.38 -15.12
C ALA A 142 54.71 -41.05 -15.40
N GLU A 143 55.09 -39.77 -15.32
CA GLU A 143 56.47 -39.33 -15.56
C GLU A 143 57.45 -39.88 -14.51
N LEU A 144 57.03 -39.99 -13.25
CA LEU A 144 57.82 -40.60 -12.18
C LEU A 144 58.03 -42.11 -12.41
N SER A 145 56.98 -42.81 -12.84
CA SER A 145 57.05 -44.23 -13.19
C SER A 145 58.01 -44.46 -14.36
N ASP A 146 57.89 -43.67 -15.42
CA ASP A 146 58.63 -43.88 -16.67
C ASP A 146 60.12 -43.51 -16.57
N ASN A 147 60.45 -42.45 -15.81
CA ASN A 147 61.83 -41.95 -15.75
C ASN A 147 62.60 -42.38 -14.50
N PHE A 148 61.91 -42.69 -13.39
CA PHE A 148 62.57 -42.98 -12.12
C PHE A 148 62.28 -44.40 -11.58
N GLY A 149 61.42 -45.17 -12.25
CA GLY A 149 61.06 -46.52 -11.82
C GLY A 149 60.38 -46.57 -10.45
N LEU A 150 59.93 -45.43 -9.93
CA LEU A 150 59.22 -45.28 -8.67
C LEU A 150 57.76 -45.61 -8.92
N LYS A 151 57.33 -46.82 -8.56
CA LYS A 151 55.91 -47.16 -8.48
C LYS A 151 55.37 -46.69 -7.12
N GLY A 152 54.44 -45.74 -7.15
CA GLY A 152 53.48 -45.50 -6.07
C GLY A 152 52.37 -46.55 -6.10
#